data_AF-A0A926I7T1-F1
#
_entry.id   AF-A0A926I7T1-F1
#
_cell.length_a   1.000
_cell.length_b   1.000
_cell.length_c   1.000
_cell.angle_alpha   90.00
_cell.angle_beta   90.00
_cell.angle_gamma   90.00
#
_symmetry.space_group_name_H-M   'P 1'
#
loop_
_entity.id
_entity.type
_entity.pdbx_description
1 polymer ?
#
loop_
_entity_poly.entity_id
_entity_poly.type
_entity_poly.pdbx_seq_one_letter_code
_entity_poly.pdbx_strand_id
1 'polypeptide(L)'
;MRQRWLRVLFRRRMLTILLLLLQVYFLICLVLGGSQLSRNFSRLLTIVSIIAVLYIVSQKDKGAYKTAWAILILTFPLFGGLMYLLSNAQSSKWRFAKSVLHTQQKAKPLYALPGICYESATKQLPEYYPQIHYLQEYTGFPIYADTETHYLTPGERKLETLLAELEKAEKYIFLEYFIVQEGVMWNSILEVLKRKTTQGVTVRLIYDDMGCFLTLPKDYAKQLKKHGIQCAVFNPFRPVLTVKQNNRDHRKIAVIDGKVAFTGGINLADEYINAIEKHGHWKDAAIMLKGKAAWSFTLIFLQTWEICTHTDEDYEIFYPWKEQECPVTAKGFVQPYADSPMDEENVGEHVYL
;
A
#
# COMPACT_ATOMS: atom_id res chain seq x y z
N MET A 1 23.89 10.95 -10.83
CA MET A 1 22.60 10.23 -11.01
C MET A 1 21.51 11.00 -11.79
N ARG A 2 21.29 12.31 -11.55
CA ARG A 2 20.23 13.13 -12.23
C ARG A 2 20.23 13.09 -13.77
N GLN A 3 21.41 13.14 -14.42
CA GLN A 3 21.52 13.18 -15.88
C GLN A 3 21.16 11.87 -16.60
N ARG A 4 21.31 10.71 -15.94
CA ARG A 4 20.98 9.40 -16.51
C ARG A 4 19.46 9.16 -16.46
N TRP A 5 18.82 9.68 -15.41
CA TRP A 5 17.38 9.61 -15.21
C TRP A 5 16.61 10.52 -16.18
N LEU A 6 17.08 11.75 -16.39
CA LEU A 6 16.54 12.69 -17.38
C LEU A 6 16.63 12.14 -18.81
N ARG A 7 17.71 11.44 -19.17
CA ARG A 7 17.86 10.79 -20.48
C ARG A 7 16.87 9.64 -20.69
N VAL A 8 16.62 8.83 -19.66
CA VAL A 8 15.62 7.73 -19.74
C VAL A 8 14.20 8.28 -19.81
N LEU A 9 13.89 9.32 -19.03
CA LEU A 9 12.64 10.08 -19.07
C LEU A 9 12.34 10.63 -20.47
N PHE A 10 13.30 11.35 -21.04
CA PHE A 10 13.17 11.96 -22.36
C PHE A 10 12.98 10.90 -23.44
N ARG A 11 13.75 9.81 -23.40
CA ARG A 11 13.63 8.69 -24.35
C ARG A 11 12.26 8.01 -24.31
N ARG A 12 11.66 7.82 -23.12
CA ARG A 12 10.33 7.21 -22.99
C ARG A 12 9.20 8.13 -23.46
N ARG A 13 9.25 9.41 -23.13
CA ARG A 13 8.25 10.39 -23.61
C ARG A 13 8.32 10.58 -25.12
N MET A 14 9.54 10.66 -25.67
CA MET A 14 9.75 10.70 -27.11
C MET A 14 9.24 9.44 -27.79
N LEU A 15 9.40 8.26 -27.17
CA LEU A 15 8.82 7.02 -27.68
C LEU A 15 7.28 7.11 -27.69
N THR A 16 6.63 7.51 -26.59
CA THR A 16 5.16 7.64 -26.56
C THR A 16 4.64 8.62 -27.62
N ILE A 17 5.27 9.79 -27.76
CA ILE A 17 4.91 10.79 -28.77
C ILE A 17 5.13 10.24 -30.18
N LEU A 18 6.26 9.57 -30.43
CA LEU A 18 6.55 8.92 -31.70
C LEU A 18 5.51 7.86 -32.06
N LEU A 19 5.07 7.05 -31.10
CA LEU A 19 4.05 6.03 -31.33
C LEU A 19 2.69 6.63 -31.66
N LEU A 20 2.31 7.74 -31.02
CA LEU A 20 1.10 8.48 -31.37
C LEU A 20 1.19 9.07 -32.78
N LEU A 21 2.32 9.70 -33.13
CA LEU A 21 2.54 10.24 -34.47
C LEU A 21 2.52 9.14 -35.54
N LEU A 22 3.12 7.98 -35.26
CA LEU A 22 3.11 6.83 -36.15
C LEU A 22 1.70 6.24 -36.32
N GLN A 23 0.90 6.23 -35.25
CA GLN A 23 -0.52 5.85 -35.32
C GLN A 23 -1.34 6.83 -36.17
N VAL A 24 -1.13 8.14 -36.02
CA VAL A 24 -1.81 9.18 -36.83
C VAL A 24 -1.38 9.08 -38.30
N TYR A 25 -0.09 8.95 -38.56
CA TYR A 25 0.44 8.75 -39.91
C TYR A 25 -0.16 7.49 -40.56
N PHE A 26 -0.26 6.38 -39.81
CA PHE A 26 -0.90 5.17 -40.29
C PHE A 26 -2.37 5.39 -40.68
N LEU A 27 -3.14 6.12 -39.86
CA LEU A 27 -4.54 6.45 -40.17
C LEU A 27 -4.65 7.32 -41.43
N ILE A 28 -3.75 8.30 -41.61
CA ILE A 28 -3.70 9.14 -42.81
C ILE A 28 -3.39 8.29 -44.06
N CYS A 29 -2.40 7.40 -43.98
CA CYS A 29 -2.05 6.49 -45.06
C CYS A 29 -3.19 5.52 -45.42
N LEU A 30 -4.00 5.11 -44.44
CA LEU A 30 -5.17 4.28 -44.68
C LEU A 30 -6.26 5.04 -45.46
N VAL A 31 -6.50 6.31 -45.10
CA VAL A 31 -7.49 7.18 -45.76
C VAL A 31 -7.04 7.60 -47.16
N LEU A 32 -5.78 8.02 -47.32
CA LEU A 32 -5.25 8.54 -48.59
C LEU A 32 -4.79 7.43 -49.55
N GLY A 33 -4.40 6.28 -49.01
CA GLY A 33 -3.57 5.32 -49.74
C GLY A 33 -4.30 4.29 -50.59
N GLY A 34 -5.58 3.99 -50.33
CA GLY A 34 -6.47 3.09 -51.13
C GLY A 34 -5.95 1.70 -51.54
N SER A 35 -4.70 1.38 -51.25
CA SER A 35 -3.93 0.33 -51.90
C SER A 35 -4.17 -1.02 -51.24
N GLN A 36 -3.99 -2.09 -52.00
CA GLN A 36 -4.14 -3.46 -51.48
C GLN A 36 -3.23 -3.74 -50.28
N LEU A 37 -2.06 -3.09 -50.24
CA LEU A 37 -1.08 -3.22 -49.16
C LEU A 37 -1.59 -2.64 -47.84
N SER A 38 -2.18 -1.42 -47.84
CA SER A 38 -2.72 -0.81 -46.61
C SER A 38 -3.91 -1.61 -46.06
N ARG A 39 -4.76 -2.14 -46.94
CA ARG A 39 -5.88 -3.04 -46.57
C ARG A 39 -5.39 -4.35 -45.94
N ASN A 40 -4.40 -5.00 -46.53
CA ASN A 40 -3.84 -6.25 -45.99
C ASN A 40 -3.14 -6.02 -44.65
N PHE A 41 -2.37 -4.94 -44.51
CA PHE A 41 -1.72 -4.59 -43.25
C PHE A 41 -2.73 -4.24 -42.15
N SER A 42 -3.81 -3.51 -42.48
CA SER A 42 -4.90 -3.25 -41.52
C SER A 42 -5.58 -4.53 -41.05
N ARG A 43 -5.85 -5.48 -41.97
CA ARG A 43 -6.44 -6.79 -41.60
C ARG A 43 -5.52 -7.57 -40.65
N LEU A 44 -4.23 -7.62 -40.96
CA LEU A 44 -3.23 -8.27 -40.09
C LEU A 44 -3.23 -7.62 -38.69
N LEU A 45 -3.20 -6.29 -38.63
CA LEU A 45 -3.20 -5.55 -37.38
C LEU A 45 -4.47 -5.77 -36.55
N THR A 46 -5.64 -5.85 -37.19
CA THR A 46 -6.89 -6.24 -36.53
C THR A 46 -6.83 -7.66 -35.98
N ILE A 47 -6.32 -8.63 -36.76
CA ILE A 47 -6.17 -10.03 -36.29
C ILE A 47 -5.23 -10.07 -35.08
N VAL A 48 -4.08 -9.42 -35.15
CA VAL A 48 -3.12 -9.32 -34.03
C VAL A 48 -3.78 -8.67 -32.81
N SER A 49 -4.58 -7.62 -33.01
CA SER A 49 -5.30 -6.94 -31.92
C SER A 49 -6.33 -7.85 -31.26
N ILE A 50 -7.10 -8.61 -32.04
CA ILE A 50 -8.06 -9.59 -31.52
C ILE A 50 -7.33 -10.68 -30.71
N ILE A 51 -6.24 -11.23 -31.23
CA ILE A 51 -5.42 -12.22 -30.51
C ILE A 51 -4.88 -11.63 -29.21
N ALA A 52 -4.36 -10.39 -29.24
CA ALA A 52 -3.85 -9.71 -28.06
C ALA A 52 -4.96 -9.47 -27.02
N VAL A 53 -6.16 -9.07 -27.44
CA VAL A 53 -7.31 -8.90 -26.54
C VAL A 53 -7.76 -10.23 -25.94
N LEU A 54 -7.86 -11.30 -26.74
CA LEU A 54 -8.20 -12.63 -26.23
C LEU A 54 -7.17 -13.10 -25.19
N TYR A 55 -5.88 -12.87 -25.45
CA TYR A 55 -4.83 -13.12 -24.48
C TYR A 55 -5.03 -12.30 -23.19
N ILE A 56 -5.27 -11.00 -23.29
CA ILE A 56 -5.52 -10.12 -22.11
C ILE A 56 -6.73 -10.57 -21.31
N VAL A 57 -7.84 -10.91 -21.98
CA VAL A 57 -9.08 -11.34 -21.33
C VAL A 57 -8.87 -12.68 -20.62
N SER A 58 -8.01 -13.56 -21.16
CA SER A 58 -7.68 -14.87 -20.57
C SER A 58 -6.81 -14.81 -19.33
N GLN A 59 -6.12 -13.69 -19.06
CA GLN A 59 -5.31 -13.54 -17.84
C GLN A 59 -6.18 -13.45 -16.58
N LYS A 60 -5.59 -13.54 -15.38
CA LYS A 60 -6.33 -13.43 -14.10
C LYS A 60 -6.51 -12.00 -13.59
N ASP A 61 -6.13 -10.99 -14.38
CA ASP A 61 -6.23 -9.58 -13.98
C ASP A 61 -7.67 -9.10 -13.72
N LYS A 62 -7.81 -7.98 -13.00
CA LYS A 62 -9.10 -7.31 -12.74
C LYS A 62 -9.84 -6.98 -14.04
N GLY A 63 -11.15 -7.25 -14.07
CA GLY A 63 -12.00 -7.09 -15.26
C GLY A 63 -11.93 -5.68 -15.88
N ALA A 64 -12.01 -4.63 -15.06
CA ALA A 64 -11.94 -3.24 -15.53
C ALA A 64 -10.61 -2.90 -16.24
N TYR A 65 -9.48 -3.44 -15.75
CA TYR A 65 -8.16 -3.24 -16.36
C TYR A 65 -8.07 -3.90 -17.74
N LYS A 66 -8.58 -5.13 -17.85
CA LYS A 66 -8.66 -5.86 -19.13
C LYS A 66 -9.51 -5.11 -20.14
N THR A 67 -10.70 -4.65 -19.73
CA THR A 67 -11.62 -3.91 -20.60
C THR A 67 -11.00 -2.61 -21.10
N ALA A 68 -10.31 -1.86 -20.23
CA ALA A 68 -9.63 -0.63 -20.63
C ALA A 68 -8.54 -0.88 -21.70
N TRP A 69 -7.71 -1.91 -21.53
CA TRP A 69 -6.72 -2.28 -22.54
C TRP A 69 -7.34 -2.82 -23.82
N ALA A 70 -8.42 -3.61 -23.72
CA ALA A 70 -9.13 -4.11 -24.87
C ALA A 70 -9.68 -2.97 -25.73
N ILE A 71 -10.36 -1.98 -25.11
CA ILE A 71 -10.88 -0.80 -25.82
C ILE A 71 -9.73 -0.02 -26.47
N LEU A 72 -8.62 0.19 -25.75
CA LEU A 72 -7.48 0.95 -26.27
C LEU A 72 -6.82 0.24 -27.46
N ILE A 73 -6.61 -1.07 -27.38
CA ILE A 73 -6.00 -1.88 -28.44
C ILE A 73 -6.93 -1.97 -29.66
N LEU A 74 -8.24 -2.16 -29.46
CA LEU A 74 -9.18 -2.26 -30.58
C LEU A 74 -9.38 -0.92 -31.30
N THR A 75 -9.36 0.19 -30.55
CA THR A 75 -9.54 1.54 -31.13
C THR A 75 -8.25 2.07 -31.75
N PHE A 76 -7.09 1.81 -31.11
CA PHE A 76 -5.79 2.28 -31.57
C PHE A 76 -4.76 1.14 -31.55
N PRO A 77 -4.78 0.19 -32.49
CA PRO A 77 -3.97 -1.03 -32.45
C PRO A 77 -2.46 -0.86 -32.26
N LEU A 78 -1.81 0.06 -33.01
CA LEU A 78 -0.36 0.24 -32.91
C LEU A 78 0.01 0.90 -31.59
N PHE A 79 -0.74 1.94 -31.22
CA PHE A 79 -0.52 2.65 -29.96
C PHE A 79 -0.85 1.74 -28.76
N GLY A 80 -2.07 1.23 -28.68
CA GLY A 80 -2.57 0.41 -27.59
C GLY A 80 -1.75 -0.87 -27.38
N GLY A 81 -1.46 -1.61 -28.44
CA GLY A 81 -0.71 -2.87 -28.34
C GLY A 81 0.71 -2.65 -27.82
N LEU A 82 1.42 -1.67 -28.36
CA LEU A 82 2.78 -1.38 -27.91
C LEU A 82 2.81 -0.72 -26.53
N MET A 83 1.82 0.11 -26.19
CA MET A 83 1.69 0.68 -24.85
C MET A 83 1.40 -0.39 -23.80
N TYR A 84 0.62 -1.43 -24.13
CA TYR A 84 0.41 -2.59 -23.27
C TYR A 84 1.72 -3.36 -23.03
N LEU A 85 2.53 -3.57 -24.06
CA LEU A 85 3.83 -4.22 -23.91
C LEU A 85 4.78 -3.37 -23.05
N LEU A 86 4.85 -2.05 -23.30
CA LEU A 86 5.69 -1.13 -22.53
C LEU A 86 5.25 -1.01 -21.07
N SER A 87 3.94 -1.10 -20.79
CA SER A 87 3.41 -1.03 -19.44
C SER A 87 3.75 -2.28 -18.63
N ASN A 88 3.71 -3.47 -19.24
CA ASN A 88 4.01 -4.75 -18.59
C ASN A 88 5.52 -5.08 -18.52
N ALA A 89 6.32 -4.67 -19.50
CA ALA A 89 7.77 -4.95 -19.55
C ALA A 89 8.62 -4.07 -18.59
N GLN A 90 8.02 -3.47 -17.56
CA GLN A 90 8.72 -2.54 -16.68
C GLN A 90 9.56 -3.28 -15.63
N SER A 91 10.89 -3.23 -15.77
CA SER A 91 11.86 -3.72 -14.76
C SER A 91 11.66 -3.17 -13.35
N SER A 92 10.94 -2.05 -13.21
CA SER A 92 10.59 -1.49 -11.93
C SER A 92 9.56 -2.36 -11.18
N LYS A 93 8.57 -2.95 -11.89
CA LYS A 93 7.53 -3.83 -11.34
C LYS A 93 8.20 -5.05 -10.67
N TRP A 94 9.06 -5.73 -11.42
CA TRP A 94 9.83 -6.89 -10.96
C TRP A 94 10.71 -6.61 -9.73
N ARG A 95 11.41 -5.46 -9.71
CA ARG A 95 12.22 -5.07 -8.55
C ARG A 95 11.37 -4.81 -7.30
N PHE A 96 10.20 -4.20 -7.48
CA PHE A 96 9.28 -3.96 -6.36
C PHE A 96 8.68 -5.29 -5.87
N ALA A 97 8.26 -6.19 -6.78
CA ALA A 97 7.79 -7.53 -6.43
C ALA A 97 8.83 -8.32 -5.63
N LYS A 98 10.09 -8.29 -6.10
CA LYS A 98 11.21 -8.94 -5.41
C LYS A 98 11.43 -8.37 -4.00
N SER A 99 11.31 -7.04 -3.84
CA SER A 99 11.43 -6.39 -2.53
C SER A 99 10.31 -6.83 -1.59
N VAL A 100 9.06 -6.87 -2.06
CA VAL A 100 7.90 -7.31 -1.30
C VAL A 100 8.07 -8.77 -0.85
N LEU A 101 8.42 -9.66 -1.79
CA LEU A 101 8.64 -11.07 -1.49
C LEU A 101 9.77 -11.27 -0.47
N HIS A 102 10.86 -10.51 -0.60
CA HIS A 102 11.98 -10.58 0.32
C HIS A 102 11.56 -10.19 1.75
N THR A 103 10.85 -9.06 1.90
CA THR A 103 10.39 -8.59 3.21
C THR A 103 9.33 -9.53 3.82
N GLN A 104 8.46 -10.13 2.99
CA GLN A 104 7.50 -11.14 3.44
C GLN A 104 8.20 -12.40 3.96
N GLN A 105 9.18 -12.93 3.22
CA GLN A 105 9.95 -14.12 3.64
C GLN A 105 10.71 -13.86 4.94
N LYS A 106 11.28 -12.68 5.09
CA LYS A 106 11.97 -12.22 6.31
C LYS A 106 11.03 -12.09 7.51
N ALA A 107 9.83 -11.54 7.30
CA ALA A 107 8.82 -11.37 8.36
C ALA A 107 8.12 -12.68 8.76
N LYS A 108 7.98 -13.64 7.83
CA LYS A 108 7.24 -14.89 8.01
C LYS A 108 7.51 -15.62 9.34
N PRO A 109 8.77 -15.94 9.71
CA PRO A 109 9.05 -16.63 10.98
C PRO A 109 8.71 -15.78 12.21
N LEU A 110 8.76 -14.45 12.09
CA LEU A 110 8.59 -13.54 13.22
C LEU A 110 7.13 -13.37 13.62
N TYR A 111 6.18 -13.62 12.73
CA TYR A 111 4.75 -13.59 13.08
C TYR A 111 4.39 -14.60 14.18
N ALA A 112 5.16 -15.68 14.32
CA ALA A 112 4.93 -16.71 15.34
C ALA A 112 5.40 -16.34 16.75
N LEU A 113 6.21 -15.27 16.92
CA LEU A 113 6.83 -14.91 18.21
C LEU A 113 5.84 -14.73 19.38
N PRO A 114 4.64 -14.12 19.22
CA PRO A 114 3.65 -14.02 20.29
C PRO A 114 3.05 -15.36 20.75
N GLY A 115 3.34 -16.45 20.05
CA GLY A 115 2.63 -17.73 20.16
C GLY A 115 1.42 -17.76 19.22
N ILE A 116 1.33 -18.82 18.43
CA ILE A 116 0.22 -19.03 17.49
C ILE A 116 -0.88 -19.81 18.21
N CYS A 117 -2.13 -19.36 18.10
CA CYS A 117 -3.28 -20.03 18.75
C CYS A 117 -4.19 -20.76 17.76
N TYR A 118 -3.67 -21.16 16.60
CA TYR A 118 -4.44 -21.73 15.48
C TYR A 118 -5.33 -22.90 15.87
N GLU A 119 -4.79 -23.92 16.56
CA GLU A 119 -5.58 -25.08 16.96
C GLU A 119 -6.67 -24.71 17.96
N SER A 120 -6.38 -23.79 18.88
CA SER A 120 -7.35 -23.31 19.87
C SER A 120 -8.47 -22.52 19.19
N ALA A 121 -8.11 -21.63 18.25
CA ALA A 121 -9.05 -20.81 17.50
C ALA A 121 -9.96 -21.66 16.62
N THR A 122 -9.41 -22.60 15.85
CA THR A 122 -10.19 -23.48 14.97
C THR A 122 -11.11 -24.44 15.72
N LYS A 123 -10.74 -24.87 16.94
CA LYS A 123 -11.61 -25.66 17.82
C LYS A 123 -12.74 -24.83 18.45
N GLN A 124 -12.47 -23.58 18.82
CA GLN A 124 -13.46 -22.70 19.46
C GLN A 124 -14.40 -22.04 18.45
N LEU A 125 -13.94 -21.83 17.21
CA LEU A 125 -14.65 -21.13 16.13
C LEU A 125 -14.68 -21.99 14.85
N PRO A 126 -15.30 -23.19 14.88
CA PRO A 126 -15.32 -24.10 13.73
C PRO A 126 -16.00 -23.48 12.49
N GLU A 127 -16.97 -22.58 12.68
CA GLU A 127 -17.66 -21.88 11.60
C GLU A 127 -16.74 -20.91 10.81
N TYR A 128 -15.67 -20.41 11.45
CA TYR A 128 -14.68 -19.52 10.81
C TYR A 128 -13.44 -20.28 10.32
N TYR A 129 -13.41 -21.62 10.42
CA TYR A 129 -12.27 -22.43 10.01
C TYR A 129 -11.75 -22.10 8.61
N PRO A 130 -12.60 -21.99 7.54
CA PRO A 130 -12.09 -21.72 6.19
C PRO A 130 -11.31 -20.40 6.11
N GLN A 131 -11.82 -19.35 6.76
CA GLN A 131 -11.19 -18.02 6.76
C GLN A 131 -9.89 -18.02 7.58
N ILE A 132 -9.90 -18.63 8.77
CA ILE A 132 -8.71 -18.74 9.63
C ILE A 132 -7.62 -19.54 8.92
N HIS A 133 -7.99 -20.68 8.31
CA HIS A 133 -7.09 -21.56 7.58
C HIS A 133 -6.51 -20.88 6.35
N TYR A 134 -7.35 -20.22 5.54
CA TYR A 134 -6.90 -19.46 4.38
C TYR A 134 -5.89 -18.38 4.78
N LEU A 135 -6.22 -17.54 5.76
CA LEU A 135 -5.34 -16.47 6.18
C LEU A 135 -4.02 -17.02 6.74
N GLN A 136 -4.06 -18.06 7.57
CA GLN A 136 -2.84 -18.57 8.18
C GLN A 136 -1.98 -19.43 7.24
N GLU A 137 -2.56 -20.46 6.62
CA GLU A 137 -1.81 -21.46 5.87
C GLU A 137 -1.54 -21.04 4.43
N TYR A 138 -2.45 -20.26 3.82
CA TYR A 138 -2.27 -19.79 2.44
C TYR A 138 -1.57 -18.43 2.39
N THR A 139 -2.06 -17.43 3.13
CA THR A 139 -1.51 -16.06 3.05
C THR A 139 -0.38 -15.78 4.05
N GLY A 140 -0.26 -16.60 5.11
CA GLY A 140 0.80 -16.49 6.11
C GLY A 140 0.54 -15.51 7.25
N PHE A 141 -0.70 -15.08 7.47
CA PHE A 141 -1.11 -14.22 8.59
C PHE A 141 -1.73 -15.03 9.72
N PRO A 142 -1.04 -15.21 10.86
CA PRO A 142 -1.54 -16.04 11.94
C PRO A 142 -2.63 -15.33 12.76
N ILE A 143 -3.41 -16.17 13.44
CA ILE A 143 -4.41 -15.76 14.42
C ILE A 143 -3.80 -15.65 15.82
N TYR A 144 -4.22 -14.63 16.58
CA TYR A 144 -3.74 -14.34 17.93
C TYR A 144 -4.87 -14.30 18.94
N ALA A 145 -4.62 -14.81 20.15
CA ALA A 145 -5.42 -14.58 21.34
C ALA A 145 -4.86 -13.38 22.13
N ASP A 146 -5.37 -13.14 23.35
CA ASP A 146 -4.79 -12.19 24.30
C ASP A 146 -4.60 -10.78 23.73
N THR A 147 -5.62 -10.33 22.99
CA THR A 147 -5.65 -9.01 22.36
C THR A 147 -7.00 -8.36 22.64
N GLU A 148 -6.98 -7.25 23.37
CA GLU A 148 -8.13 -6.38 23.56
C GLU A 148 -8.37 -5.56 22.29
N THR A 149 -9.64 -5.34 21.95
CA THR A 149 -10.03 -4.50 20.82
C THR A 149 -11.02 -3.43 21.25
N HIS A 150 -10.86 -2.23 20.71
CA HIS A 150 -11.74 -1.10 20.96
C HIS A 150 -12.17 -0.48 19.64
N TYR A 151 -13.47 -0.47 19.38
CA TYR A 151 -14.06 0.16 18.21
C TYR A 151 -14.19 1.68 18.44
N LEU A 152 -13.70 2.47 17.49
CA LEU A 152 -13.56 3.92 17.61
C LEU A 152 -14.30 4.60 16.45
N THR A 153 -15.41 5.25 16.76
CA THR A 153 -16.19 6.07 15.82
C THR A 153 -16.90 7.21 16.58
N PRO A 154 -17.03 8.42 16.01
CA PRO A 154 -16.38 8.91 14.79
C PRO A 154 -14.88 9.20 15.02
N GLY A 155 -14.19 9.84 14.06
CA GLY A 155 -12.73 9.95 14.08
C GLY A 155 -12.15 10.79 15.22
N GLU A 156 -12.95 11.64 15.85
CA GLU A 156 -12.67 12.40 17.06
C GLU A 156 -12.31 11.44 18.21
N ARG A 157 -13.07 10.35 18.37
CA ARG A 157 -12.79 9.31 19.38
C ARG A 157 -11.49 8.58 19.10
N LYS A 158 -11.20 8.33 17.81
CA LYS A 158 -9.91 7.78 17.40
C LYS A 158 -8.77 8.74 17.72
N LEU A 159 -8.91 10.04 17.45
CA LEU A 159 -7.87 11.03 17.75
C LEU A 159 -7.59 11.12 19.26
N GLU A 160 -8.65 11.24 20.06
CA GLU A 160 -8.58 11.28 21.53
C GLU A 160 -7.79 10.08 22.07
N THR A 161 -8.17 8.87 21.63
CA THR A 161 -7.55 7.61 22.07
C THR A 161 -6.12 7.48 21.57
N LEU A 162 -5.86 7.86 20.31
CA LEU A 162 -4.52 7.81 19.72
C LEU A 162 -3.55 8.74 20.46
N LEU A 163 -3.95 9.98 20.76
CA LEU A 163 -3.09 10.92 21.50
C LEU A 163 -2.73 10.36 22.89
N ALA A 164 -3.69 9.78 23.59
CA ALA A 164 -3.47 9.17 24.90
C ALA A 164 -2.50 7.98 24.84
N GLU A 165 -2.57 7.14 23.80
CA GLU A 165 -1.64 6.00 23.62
C GLU A 165 -0.26 6.44 23.13
N LEU A 166 -0.18 7.46 22.26
CA LEU A 166 1.10 8.03 21.82
C LEU A 166 1.91 8.59 22.99
N GLU A 167 1.24 9.19 23.97
CA GLU A 167 1.90 9.70 25.19
C GLU A 167 2.46 8.59 26.09
N LYS A 168 2.00 7.34 25.94
CA LYS A 168 2.52 6.19 26.69
C LYS A 168 3.73 5.52 26.04
N ALA A 169 4.10 5.91 24.82
CA ALA A 169 5.20 5.29 24.09
C ALA A 169 6.54 5.45 24.81
N GLU A 170 7.31 4.36 24.86
CA GLU A 170 8.61 4.29 25.54
C GLU A 170 9.76 3.91 24.60
N LYS A 171 9.52 3.09 23.57
CA LYS A 171 10.56 2.54 22.69
C LYS A 171 10.43 3.07 21.27
N TYR A 172 9.25 2.94 20.65
CA TYR A 172 9.01 3.39 19.29
C TYR A 172 7.55 3.69 18.96
N ILE A 173 7.37 4.58 17.99
CA ILE A 173 6.08 4.92 17.38
C ILE A 173 6.24 4.81 15.87
N PHE A 174 5.43 3.97 15.23
CA PHE A 174 5.37 3.82 13.78
C PHE A 174 4.01 4.27 13.25
N LEU A 175 4.01 5.08 12.20
CA LEU A 175 2.81 5.63 11.58
C LEU A 175 2.89 5.43 10.07
N GLU A 176 1.85 4.89 9.46
CA GLU A 176 1.73 4.68 8.01
C GLU A 176 0.35 5.12 7.56
N TYR A 177 0.28 6.14 6.71
CA TYR A 177 -0.99 6.77 6.32
C TYR A 177 -0.99 7.23 4.86
N PHE A 178 -2.13 7.06 4.19
CA PHE A 178 -2.31 7.54 2.82
C PHE A 178 -2.35 9.06 2.73
N ILE A 179 -3.13 9.71 3.61
CA ILE A 179 -3.24 11.17 3.68
C ILE A 179 -2.73 11.65 5.03
N VAL A 180 -1.85 12.63 4.97
CA VAL A 180 -1.43 13.47 6.09
C VAL A 180 -1.60 14.92 5.64
N GLN A 181 -2.28 15.73 6.45
CA GLN A 181 -2.52 17.13 6.15
C GLN A 181 -2.34 17.97 7.41
N GLU A 182 -1.60 19.07 7.30
CA GLU A 182 -1.46 20.03 8.39
C GLU A 182 -2.83 20.60 8.79
N GLY A 183 -3.06 20.69 10.09
CA GLY A 183 -4.37 20.98 10.67
C GLY A 183 -4.41 20.60 12.15
N VAL A 184 -5.56 20.78 12.80
CA VAL A 184 -5.77 20.45 14.22
C VAL A 184 -5.36 19.01 14.52
N MET A 185 -5.82 18.04 13.72
CA MET A 185 -5.56 16.61 13.95
C MET A 185 -4.07 16.30 13.89
N TRP A 186 -3.44 16.61 12.76
CA TRP A 186 -2.05 16.24 12.51
C TRP A 186 -1.09 17.03 13.39
N ASN A 187 -1.34 18.33 13.64
CA ASN A 187 -0.47 19.14 14.47
C ASN A 187 -0.47 18.66 15.93
N SER A 188 -1.63 18.26 16.45
CA SER A 188 -1.73 17.66 17.80
C SER A 188 -0.90 16.39 17.91
N ILE A 189 -0.97 15.51 16.90
CA ILE A 189 -0.16 14.28 16.84
C ILE A 189 1.33 14.63 16.74
N LEU A 190 1.68 15.51 15.81
CA LEU A 190 3.06 15.92 15.53
C LEU A 190 3.74 16.51 16.78
N GLU A 191 3.01 17.24 17.60
CA GLU A 191 3.52 17.78 18.86
C GLU A 191 3.93 16.67 19.84
N VAL A 192 3.09 15.64 20.00
CA VAL A 192 3.42 14.45 20.81
C VAL A 192 4.64 13.74 20.24
N LEU A 193 4.68 13.51 18.92
CA LEU A 193 5.82 12.84 18.27
C LEU A 193 7.13 13.60 18.50
N LYS A 194 7.11 14.93 18.38
CA LYS A 194 8.28 15.78 18.68
C LYS A 194 8.74 15.58 20.12
N ARG A 195 7.83 15.63 21.11
CA ARG A 195 8.20 15.34 22.51
C ARG A 195 8.79 13.94 22.66
N LYS A 196 8.18 12.93 22.05
CA LYS A 196 8.63 11.55 22.16
C LYS A 196 10.02 11.31 21.58
N THR A 197 10.35 11.93 20.44
CA THR A 197 11.73 11.88 19.92
C THR A 197 12.75 12.49 20.88
N THR A 198 12.42 13.58 21.60
CA THR A 198 13.32 14.15 22.61
C THR A 198 13.48 13.27 23.85
N GLN A 199 12.53 12.37 24.09
CA GLN A 199 12.59 11.35 25.15
C GLN A 199 13.33 10.07 24.71
N GLY A 200 13.87 10.04 23.48
CA GLY A 200 14.60 8.88 22.95
C GLY A 200 13.72 7.84 22.26
N VAL A 201 12.41 8.08 22.11
CA VAL A 201 11.51 7.18 21.39
C VAL A 201 11.80 7.25 19.89
N THR A 202 11.96 6.09 19.25
CA THR A 202 12.16 6.01 17.79
C THR A 202 10.85 6.27 17.07
N VAL A 203 10.74 7.37 16.32
CA VAL A 203 9.52 7.69 15.56
C VAL A 203 9.75 7.53 14.07
N ARG A 204 8.90 6.72 13.41
CA ARG A 204 8.90 6.52 11.96
C ARG A 204 7.55 6.85 11.34
N LEU A 205 7.56 7.62 10.25
CA LEU A 205 6.39 7.96 9.46
C LEU A 205 6.55 7.55 8.01
N ILE A 206 5.60 6.78 7.49
CA ILE A 206 5.39 6.53 6.07
C ILE A 206 4.16 7.31 5.63
N TYR A 207 4.29 8.10 4.57
CA TYR A 207 3.13 8.68 3.90
C TYR A 207 3.18 8.48 2.39
N ASP A 208 2.00 8.40 1.78
CA ASP A 208 1.86 8.22 0.34
C ASP A 208 2.05 9.56 -0.40
N ASP A 209 2.97 9.60 -1.37
CA ASP A 209 3.27 10.86 -2.10
C ASP A 209 2.08 11.41 -2.90
N MET A 210 1.28 10.56 -3.53
CA MET A 210 0.11 11.01 -4.30
C MET A 210 -1.02 11.44 -3.38
N GLY A 211 -1.27 10.69 -2.30
CA GLY A 211 -2.23 11.06 -1.27
C GLY A 211 -1.88 12.39 -0.62
N CYS A 212 -0.58 12.68 -0.47
CA CYS A 212 -0.10 13.90 0.18
C CYS A 212 0.37 15.01 -0.77
N PHE A 213 0.25 14.83 -2.09
CA PHE A 213 0.88 15.70 -3.10
C PHE A 213 0.44 17.17 -2.97
N LEU A 214 -0.82 17.39 -2.59
CA LEU A 214 -1.42 18.73 -2.40
C LEU A 214 -1.55 19.13 -0.93
N THR A 215 -1.34 18.21 0.00
CA THR A 215 -1.59 18.44 1.44
C THR A 215 -0.32 18.71 2.23
N LEU A 216 0.85 18.32 1.71
CA LEU A 216 2.14 18.53 2.36
C LEU A 216 3.15 19.29 1.47
N PRO A 217 4.06 20.09 2.07
CA PRO A 217 5.20 20.65 1.36
C PRO A 217 6.12 19.58 0.75
N LYS A 218 6.75 19.89 -0.40
CA LYS A 218 7.67 18.96 -1.08
C LYS A 218 8.87 18.52 -0.23
N ASP A 219 9.28 19.33 0.73
CA ASP A 219 10.40 19.05 1.63
C ASP A 219 9.96 18.58 3.02
N TYR A 220 8.67 18.23 3.19
CA TYR A 220 8.10 17.90 4.50
C TYR A 220 8.82 16.75 5.22
N ALA A 221 9.18 15.67 4.52
CA ALA A 221 10.00 14.59 5.08
C ALA A 221 11.35 15.08 5.64
N LYS A 222 11.96 16.10 5.02
CA LYS A 222 13.19 16.74 5.52
C LYS A 222 12.90 17.61 6.75
N GLN A 223 11.75 18.28 6.80
CA GLN A 223 11.32 19.06 7.96
C GLN A 223 11.10 18.15 9.19
N LEU A 224 10.39 17.04 9.03
CA LEU A 224 10.18 16.05 10.08
C LEU A 224 11.50 15.47 10.62
N LYS A 225 12.46 15.19 9.72
CA LYS A 225 13.79 14.69 10.11
C LYS A 225 14.56 15.65 11.02
N LYS A 226 14.35 16.97 10.91
CA LYS A 226 14.97 17.95 11.82
C LYS A 226 14.46 17.82 13.26
N HIS A 227 13.28 17.22 13.44
CA HIS A 227 12.70 16.91 14.73
C HIS A 227 12.95 15.47 15.16
N GLY A 228 13.93 14.76 14.58
CA GLY A 228 14.22 13.37 14.94
C GLY A 228 13.21 12.34 14.42
N ILE A 229 12.15 12.77 13.72
CA ILE A 229 11.15 11.88 13.13
C ILE A 229 11.71 11.34 11.81
N GLN A 230 11.96 10.04 11.76
CA GLN A 230 12.38 9.36 10.54
C GLN A 230 11.19 9.27 9.58
N CYS A 231 11.36 9.70 8.33
CA CYS A 231 10.26 9.73 7.38
C CYS A 231 10.62 9.08 6.04
N ALA A 232 9.71 8.27 5.52
CA ALA A 232 9.78 7.66 4.21
C ALA A 232 8.54 8.06 3.38
N VAL A 233 8.77 8.36 2.10
CA VAL A 233 7.71 8.72 1.16
C VAL A 233 7.41 7.51 0.28
N PHE A 234 6.21 6.94 0.41
CA PHE A 234 5.82 5.78 -0.37
C PHE A 234 5.59 6.17 -1.83
N ASN A 235 6.22 5.40 -2.72
CA ASN A 235 6.12 5.49 -4.17
C ASN A 235 6.06 6.94 -4.71
N PRO A 236 7.16 7.72 -4.60
CA PRO A 236 7.17 9.12 -5.00
C PRO A 236 6.72 9.31 -6.44
N PHE A 237 5.92 10.34 -6.70
CA PHE A 237 5.42 10.71 -8.00
C PHE A 237 6.58 10.95 -8.96
N ARG A 238 6.49 10.30 -10.11
CA ARG A 238 7.47 10.38 -11.17
C ARG A 238 6.70 10.71 -12.43
N PRO A 239 7.04 11.79 -13.16
CA PRO A 239 6.28 12.18 -14.35
C PRO A 239 6.71 11.31 -15.55
N VAL A 240 6.64 9.99 -15.38
CA VAL A 240 6.92 8.94 -16.35
C VAL A 240 5.68 8.06 -16.35
N LEU A 241 5.19 7.65 -17.52
CA LEU A 241 4.16 6.62 -17.57
C LEU A 241 4.72 5.31 -16.98
N THR A 242 4.29 4.98 -15.76
CA THR A 242 4.71 3.78 -15.06
C THR A 242 3.53 3.18 -14.32
N VAL A 243 3.33 1.86 -14.48
CA VAL A 243 2.26 1.13 -13.78
C VAL A 243 2.42 1.20 -12.26
N LYS A 244 3.63 1.49 -11.77
CA LYS A 244 3.88 1.72 -10.36
C LYS A 244 3.00 2.79 -9.77
N GLN A 245 2.65 3.84 -10.51
CA GLN A 245 1.86 4.94 -9.96
C GLN A 245 0.45 4.53 -9.54
N ASN A 246 -0.07 3.44 -10.08
CA ASN A 246 -1.38 2.90 -9.72
C ASN A 246 -1.35 2.15 -8.38
N ASN A 247 -0.17 1.74 -7.90
CA ASN A 247 -0.02 1.07 -6.61
C ASN A 247 0.29 2.15 -5.55
N ARG A 248 -0.70 2.47 -4.72
CA ARG A 248 -0.58 3.44 -3.62
C ARG A 248 -0.72 2.72 -2.28
N ASP A 249 -0.07 3.26 -1.26
CA ASP A 249 -0.20 2.72 0.08
C ASP A 249 -1.44 3.31 0.75
N HIS A 250 -2.50 2.52 0.82
CA HIS A 250 -3.78 2.97 1.36
C HIS A 250 -4.03 2.50 2.80
N ARG A 251 -3.03 1.89 3.44
CA ARG A 251 -3.13 1.49 4.85
C ARG A 251 -3.14 2.72 5.76
N LYS A 252 -3.76 2.56 6.92
CA LYS A 252 -3.72 3.51 8.03
C LYS A 252 -3.32 2.70 9.25
N ILE A 253 -2.06 2.73 9.62
CA ILE A 253 -1.51 1.97 10.72
C ILE A 253 -0.84 2.94 11.68
N ALA A 254 -1.15 2.83 12.97
CA ALA A 254 -0.29 3.37 14.02
C ALA A 254 0.11 2.24 14.95
N VAL A 255 1.39 2.13 15.28
CA VAL A 255 1.92 1.14 16.22
C VAL A 255 2.68 1.87 17.31
N ILE A 256 2.41 1.52 18.57
CA ILE A 256 3.10 2.04 19.75
C ILE A 256 3.75 0.85 20.45
N ASP A 257 5.08 0.86 20.48
CA ASP A 257 5.95 -0.15 21.10
C ASP A 257 5.67 -1.60 20.69
N GLY A 258 4.91 -1.85 19.62
CA GLY A 258 4.46 -3.18 19.20
C GLY A 258 3.41 -3.79 20.13
N LYS A 259 2.97 -3.04 21.14
CA LYS A 259 2.00 -3.45 22.17
C LYS A 259 0.59 -2.97 21.83
N VAL A 260 0.50 -1.82 21.17
CA VAL A 260 -0.77 -1.20 20.75
C VAL A 260 -0.70 -0.91 19.26
N ALA A 261 -1.78 -1.18 18.54
CA ALA A 261 -1.93 -0.86 17.13
C ALA A 261 -3.29 -0.22 16.84
N PHE A 262 -3.35 0.66 15.84
CA PHE A 262 -4.58 1.22 15.30
C PHE A 262 -4.65 0.91 13.80
N THR A 263 -5.85 0.59 13.33
CA THR A 263 -6.17 0.51 11.90
C THR A 263 -7.62 0.93 11.62
N GLY A 264 -7.96 1.23 10.38
CA GLY A 264 -9.32 1.68 10.00
C GLY A 264 -9.33 2.52 8.73
N GLY A 265 -10.40 3.32 8.53
CA GLY A 265 -10.54 4.23 7.39
C GLY A 265 -10.03 5.66 7.62
N ILE A 266 -9.79 6.04 8.88
CA ILE A 266 -9.48 7.41 9.31
C ILE A 266 -8.01 7.80 9.02
N ASN A 267 -7.78 8.74 8.08
CA ASN A 267 -6.46 9.34 7.81
C ASN A 267 -6.09 10.46 8.81
N LEU A 268 -4.95 11.14 8.62
CA LEU A 268 -4.48 12.22 9.50
C LEU A 268 -4.75 13.60 8.88
N ALA A 269 -6.03 14.01 8.84
CA ALA A 269 -6.48 15.31 8.35
C ALA A 269 -7.77 15.76 9.05
N ASP A 270 -8.02 17.07 9.10
CA ASP A 270 -9.11 17.68 9.87
C ASP A 270 -10.52 17.26 9.43
N GLU A 271 -10.70 16.85 8.17
CA GLU A 271 -11.98 16.34 7.67
C GLU A 271 -12.39 15.02 8.37
N TYR A 272 -11.42 14.21 8.81
CA TYR A 272 -11.68 12.92 9.45
C TYR A 272 -12.09 13.03 10.92
N ILE A 273 -11.91 14.21 11.53
CA ILE A 273 -12.33 14.53 12.90
C ILE A 273 -13.42 15.61 12.91
N ASN A 274 -14.04 15.88 11.75
CA ASN A 274 -15.07 16.90 11.57
C ASN A 274 -14.69 18.31 12.07
N ALA A 275 -13.39 18.62 12.14
CA ALA A 275 -12.91 19.98 12.44
C ALA A 275 -13.13 20.91 11.24
N ILE A 276 -13.26 20.34 10.04
CA ILE A 276 -13.76 20.99 8.83
C ILE A 276 -14.84 20.11 8.19
N GLU A 277 -15.84 20.74 7.56
CA GLU A 277 -16.92 20.03 6.85
C GLU A 277 -16.81 20.28 5.34
N LYS A 278 -15.96 19.48 4.66
CA LYS A 278 -15.74 19.62 3.21
C LYS A 278 -16.77 18.85 2.38
N HIS A 279 -17.21 17.69 2.87
CA HIS A 279 -18.09 16.75 2.17
C HIS A 279 -19.28 16.29 3.03
N GLY A 280 -19.62 17.08 4.06
CA GLY A 280 -20.53 16.67 5.13
C GLY A 280 -19.79 16.06 6.31
N HIS A 281 -20.54 15.67 7.35
CA HIS A 281 -19.99 14.99 8.52
C HIS A 281 -19.39 13.61 8.14
N TRP A 282 -18.08 13.48 8.32
CA TRP A 282 -17.33 12.27 8.00
C TRP A 282 -17.66 11.16 9.01
N LYS A 283 -18.27 10.09 8.52
CA LYS A 283 -18.54 8.88 9.31
C LYS A 283 -17.61 7.76 8.86
N ASP A 284 -16.68 7.42 9.72
CA ASP A 284 -15.71 6.36 9.50
C ASP A 284 -15.39 5.68 10.85
N ALA A 285 -14.63 4.60 10.81
CA ALA A 285 -14.28 3.82 11.97
C ALA A 285 -12.80 3.44 11.99
N ALA A 286 -12.30 3.28 13.19
CA ALA A 286 -11.03 2.62 13.48
C ALA A 286 -11.22 1.58 14.57
N ILE A 287 -10.23 0.71 14.68
CA ILE A 287 -10.08 -0.24 15.75
C ILE A 287 -8.71 -0.04 16.38
N MET A 288 -8.68 0.07 17.71
CA MET A 288 -7.45 -0.06 18.49
C MET A 288 -7.33 -1.51 18.96
N LEU A 289 -6.12 -2.05 18.88
CA LEU A 289 -5.75 -3.35 19.39
C LEU A 289 -4.68 -3.17 20.46
N LYS A 290 -4.78 -3.92 21.55
CA LYS A 290 -3.75 -3.97 22.60
C LYS A 290 -3.48 -5.42 22.97
N GLY A 291 -2.23 -5.85 22.84
CA GLY A 291 -1.82 -7.24 23.10
C GLY A 291 -1.08 -7.87 21.93
N LYS A 292 -1.10 -9.21 21.86
CA LYS A 292 -0.24 -9.99 20.95
C LYS A 292 -0.42 -9.63 19.47
N ALA A 293 -1.64 -9.34 19.02
CA ALA A 293 -1.92 -9.07 17.61
C ALA A 293 -1.31 -7.74 17.10
N ALA A 294 -0.96 -6.79 17.99
CA ALA A 294 -0.29 -5.55 17.60
C ALA A 294 1.08 -5.80 16.93
N TRP A 295 1.69 -6.96 17.20
CA TRP A 295 2.93 -7.38 16.56
C TRP A 295 2.79 -7.57 15.05
N SER A 296 1.66 -8.09 14.57
CA SER A 296 1.41 -8.27 13.14
C SER A 296 1.45 -6.93 12.38
N PHE A 297 0.83 -5.88 12.95
CA PHE A 297 0.89 -4.53 12.40
C PHE A 297 2.31 -3.94 12.41
N THR A 298 3.11 -4.29 13.41
CA THR A 298 4.53 -3.89 13.46
C THR A 298 5.31 -4.48 12.31
N LEU A 299 5.15 -5.78 12.05
CA LEU A 299 5.79 -6.46 10.92
C LEU A 299 5.29 -5.91 9.58
N ILE A 300 3.99 -5.65 9.43
CA ILE A 300 3.42 -5.05 8.22
C ILE A 300 4.04 -3.67 7.95
N PHE A 301 4.19 -2.84 8.98
CA PHE A 301 4.86 -1.54 8.87
C PHE A 301 6.34 -1.68 8.46
N LEU A 302 7.09 -2.56 9.15
CA LEU A 302 8.53 -2.74 8.92
C LEU A 302 8.86 -3.23 7.51
N GLN A 303 8.03 -4.12 6.96
CA GLN A 303 8.15 -4.55 5.56
C GLN A 303 8.01 -3.35 4.60
N THR A 304 7.00 -2.51 4.81
CA THR A 304 6.79 -1.28 4.01
C THR A 304 7.93 -0.30 4.16
N TRP A 305 8.41 -0.12 5.40
CA TRP A 305 9.54 0.74 5.73
C TRP A 305 10.76 0.33 4.92
N GLU A 306 11.15 -0.94 4.98
CA GLU A 306 12.27 -1.51 4.23
C GLU A 306 12.09 -1.39 2.70
N ILE A 307 10.88 -1.59 2.19
CA ILE A 307 10.57 -1.37 0.76
C ILE A 307 10.82 0.09 0.35
N CYS A 308 10.48 1.05 1.22
CA CYS A 308 10.62 2.48 0.94
C CYS A 308 12.06 2.98 1.11
N THR A 309 12.75 2.55 2.16
CA THR A 309 14.08 3.06 2.55
C THR A 309 15.22 2.22 1.99
N HIS A 310 14.96 0.97 1.60
CA HIS A 310 15.95 -0.05 1.25
C HIS A 310 16.94 -0.34 2.39
N THR A 311 16.50 -0.17 3.64
CA THR A 311 17.28 -0.52 4.83
C THR A 311 17.02 -1.97 5.21
N ASP A 312 18.07 -2.76 5.35
CA ASP A 312 17.98 -4.12 5.88
C ASP A 312 18.15 -4.10 7.40
N GLU A 313 17.02 -4.10 8.12
CA GLU A 313 17.00 -4.07 9.60
C GLU A 313 16.47 -5.39 10.16
N ASP A 314 17.05 -5.88 11.24
CA ASP A 314 16.47 -7.02 11.96
C ASP A 314 15.15 -6.58 12.64
N TYR A 315 14.03 -7.15 12.21
CA TYR A 315 12.72 -6.79 12.75
C TYR A 315 12.53 -7.29 14.18
N GLU A 316 13.24 -8.35 14.57
CA GLU A 316 13.08 -8.96 15.89
C GLU A 316 13.40 -7.95 16.99
N ILE A 317 14.29 -6.97 16.77
CA ILE A 317 14.64 -5.95 17.76
C ILE A 317 13.44 -5.13 18.25
N PHE A 318 12.36 -5.07 17.45
CA PHE A 318 11.14 -4.35 17.79
C PHE A 318 10.13 -5.21 18.56
N TYR A 319 10.38 -6.51 18.75
CA TYR A 319 9.45 -7.39 19.44
C TYR A 319 9.29 -7.00 20.92
N PRO A 320 8.07 -6.70 21.41
CA PRO A 320 7.86 -6.12 22.75
C PRO A 320 8.01 -7.11 23.91
N TRP A 321 7.85 -8.41 23.66
CA TRP A 321 7.70 -9.44 24.69
C TRP A 321 8.93 -10.36 24.80
N LYS A 322 10.13 -9.84 24.56
CA LYS A 322 11.38 -10.62 24.69
C LYS A 322 11.70 -10.99 26.13
N GLU A 323 11.51 -10.02 27.03
CA GLU A 323 11.93 -10.13 28.44
C GLU A 323 10.77 -10.41 29.39
N GLN A 324 9.53 -10.19 28.94
CA GLN A 324 8.32 -10.35 29.72
C GLN A 324 7.19 -10.89 28.85
N GLU A 325 6.31 -11.70 29.43
CA GLU A 325 5.10 -12.14 28.74
C GLU A 325 4.11 -10.99 28.54
N CYS A 326 3.25 -11.14 27.54
CA CYS A 326 2.16 -10.20 27.30
C CYS A 326 1.19 -10.21 28.49
N PRO A 327 0.99 -9.09 29.21
CA PRO A 327 0.14 -9.03 30.40
C PRO A 327 -1.34 -8.92 30.06
N VAL A 328 -1.68 -8.76 28.78
CA VAL A 328 -3.06 -8.68 28.32
C VAL A 328 -3.64 -10.09 28.29
N THR A 329 -4.83 -10.26 28.87
CA THR A 329 -5.63 -11.47 28.72
C THR A 329 -7.01 -11.05 28.26
N ALA A 330 -7.41 -11.50 27.08
CA ALA A 330 -8.67 -11.10 26.45
C ALA A 330 -9.36 -12.30 25.82
N LYS A 331 -10.69 -12.27 25.80
CA LYS A 331 -11.50 -13.29 25.12
C LYS A 331 -11.55 -13.02 23.63
N GLY A 332 -11.68 -14.10 22.86
CA GLY A 332 -11.78 -14.04 21.40
C GLY A 332 -10.41 -14.04 20.72
N PHE A 333 -10.43 -13.83 19.42
CA PHE A 333 -9.26 -13.93 18.56
C PHE A 333 -9.19 -12.77 17.59
N VAL A 334 -7.96 -12.39 17.23
CA VAL A 334 -7.71 -11.33 16.24
C VAL A 334 -6.68 -11.83 15.22
N GLN A 335 -7.00 -11.66 13.94
CA GLN A 335 -6.16 -12.08 12.82
C GLN A 335 -5.90 -10.92 11.87
N PRO A 336 -4.90 -10.07 12.16
CA PRO A 336 -4.52 -8.99 11.25
C PRO A 336 -3.89 -9.55 9.98
N TYR A 337 -4.28 -9.01 8.84
CA TYR A 337 -3.76 -9.37 7.52
C TYR A 337 -3.48 -8.13 6.68
N ALA A 338 -2.73 -8.30 5.59
CA ALA A 338 -2.47 -7.26 4.61
C ALA A 338 -2.56 -7.84 3.19
N ASP A 339 -2.79 -6.94 2.23
CA ASP A 339 -2.88 -7.28 0.80
C ASP A 339 -1.72 -6.61 0.06
N SER A 340 -1.31 -7.20 -1.07
CA SER A 340 -0.18 -6.73 -1.87
C SER A 340 -0.53 -6.82 -3.36
N PRO A 341 -0.36 -5.73 -4.13
CA PRO A 341 -0.65 -5.72 -5.57
C PRO A 341 0.41 -6.47 -6.40
N MET A 342 1.31 -7.21 -5.74
CA MET A 342 2.49 -7.82 -6.35
C MET A 342 2.48 -9.34 -6.33
N ASP A 343 1.55 -9.96 -5.61
CA ASP A 343 1.23 -11.36 -5.72
C ASP A 343 -0.07 -11.54 -6.56
N GLU A 344 -0.52 -12.78 -6.70
CA GLU A 344 -1.71 -13.12 -7.48
C GLU A 344 -2.97 -13.27 -6.61
N GLU A 345 -2.89 -12.94 -5.32
CA GLU A 345 -3.93 -13.25 -4.34
C GLU A 345 -4.62 -11.98 -3.84
N ASN A 346 -5.91 -11.82 -4.15
CA ASN A 346 -6.69 -10.68 -3.66
C ASN A 346 -7.20 -10.95 -2.24
N VAL A 347 -6.29 -11.02 -1.26
CA VAL A 347 -6.61 -11.33 0.14
C VAL A 347 -7.70 -10.41 0.68
N GLY A 348 -7.61 -9.11 0.36
CA GLY A 348 -8.58 -8.13 0.81
C GLY A 348 -9.99 -8.33 0.24
N GLU A 349 -10.15 -9.04 -0.88
CA GLU A 349 -11.44 -9.39 -1.46
C GLU A 349 -11.95 -10.73 -0.91
N HIS A 350 -11.11 -11.76 -0.92
CA HIS A 350 -11.49 -13.12 -0.53
C HIS A 350 -11.82 -13.28 0.95
N VAL A 351 -11.32 -12.41 1.83
CA VAL A 351 -11.68 -12.44 3.25
C VAL A 351 -13.15 -12.06 3.51
N TYR A 352 -13.80 -11.32 2.60
CA TYR A 352 -15.18 -10.83 2.76
C TYR A 352 -16.21 -11.50 1.83
N LEU A 353 -15.76 -12.44 0.99
CA LEU A 353 -16.61 -13.30 0.16
C LEU A 353 -16.82 -14.63 0.86
#